data_AF-A0A2M9JE33-F1
#
_entry.id   AF-A0A2M9JE33-F1
#
_cell.length_a   1.000
_cell.length_b   1.000
_cell.length_c   1.000
_cell.angle_alpha   90.00
_cell.angle_beta   90.00
_cell.angle_gamma   90.00
#
_symmetry.space_group_name_H-M   'P 1'
#
loop_
_entity.id
_entity.type
_entity.pdbx_description
1 polymer ?
#
loop_
_entity_poly.entity_id
_entity_poly.type
_entity_poly.pdbx_seq_one_letter_code
_entity_poly.pdbx_strand_id
1 'polypeptide(L)'
;MTTAAFTNKATLTYSIAFIGYPDLEGEFQSVSHQAPRGDNYYNDIPEPADWTGALKGRQHSKDAERQVVNLLADEIYHHLGCTSTADYTARIGAVRKGTLDLYSDMGPCHSCRSVIKDFRRDYPTLTLRVRYRNAVRGGRSAALIEAGGGLYGAYGIGDATQGGDELWAKTYPGSPVAAATGNFEVKFAGGKSGKRYIGTTTAIDQQPHSSYLYPAPKSGSAPLDEVTAVLDGIALDLSTQMVPEPVMRPQAFRQWLSGIERGTVRLDCERGPVKDGRVAVAAFAKDFPKVAIEVAYPGAAAQADGCGYTDATAQDDGTWLKSFPASS
;
A
#
# COMPACT_ATOMS: atom_id res chain seq x y z
N MET A 1 30.00 -8.94 -39.47
CA MET A 1 30.39 -8.92 -38.03
C MET A 1 29.18 -9.31 -37.21
N THR A 2 29.26 -10.39 -36.43
CA THR A 2 28.23 -10.73 -35.44
C THR A 2 28.46 -9.86 -34.21
N THR A 3 27.59 -8.89 -33.98
CA THR A 3 27.52 -8.17 -32.70
C THR A 3 27.28 -9.22 -31.61
N ALA A 4 28.18 -9.33 -30.64
CA ALA A 4 27.95 -10.17 -29.48
C ALA A 4 26.63 -9.73 -28.83
N ALA A 5 25.64 -10.62 -28.79
CA ALA A 5 24.37 -10.32 -28.13
C ALA A 5 24.65 -10.19 -26.63
N PHE A 6 24.64 -8.96 -26.13
CA PHE A 6 24.73 -8.72 -24.70
C PHE A 6 23.54 -9.38 -24.01
N THR A 7 23.84 -10.30 -23.09
CA THR A 7 22.85 -10.99 -22.28
C THR A 7 22.76 -10.27 -20.94
N ASN A 8 21.57 -9.77 -20.62
CA ASN A 8 21.27 -9.05 -19.39
C ASN A 8 20.38 -9.93 -18.52
N LYS A 9 20.69 -10.07 -17.23
CA LYS A 9 19.79 -10.70 -16.26
C LYS A 9 19.13 -9.61 -15.42
N ALA A 10 17.82 -9.76 -15.21
CA ALA A 10 17.06 -8.97 -14.26
C ALA A 10 16.39 -9.86 -13.22
N THR A 11 16.34 -9.37 -11.98
CA THR A 11 15.68 -10.02 -10.86
C THR A 11 14.84 -8.98 -10.14
N LEU A 12 13.56 -9.27 -9.92
CA LEU A 12 12.62 -8.40 -9.22
C LEU A 12 12.09 -9.15 -8.01
N THR A 13 12.53 -8.73 -6.82
CA THR A 13 11.99 -9.23 -5.55
C THR A 13 10.90 -8.27 -5.09
N TYR A 14 9.79 -8.80 -4.55
CA TYR A 14 8.64 -7.99 -4.15
C TYR A 14 7.99 -8.50 -2.87
N SER A 15 7.45 -7.56 -2.09
CA SER A 15 6.51 -7.80 -0.98
C SER A 15 5.46 -6.69 -1.04
N ILE A 16 4.18 -7.06 -1.19
CA ILE A 16 3.06 -6.18 -1.47
C ILE A 16 1.90 -6.55 -0.56
N ALA A 17 1.37 -5.55 0.15
CA ALA A 17 0.16 -5.68 0.94
C ALA A 17 -1.05 -5.12 0.21
N PHE A 18 -2.17 -5.82 0.35
CA PHE A 18 -3.42 -5.50 -0.33
C PHE A 18 -4.57 -5.18 0.63
N ILE A 19 -5.65 -4.68 0.04
CA ILE A 19 -6.89 -4.33 0.73
C ILE A 19 -7.93 -5.38 0.36
N GLY A 20 -8.31 -6.23 1.32
CA GLY A 20 -9.29 -7.29 1.07
C GLY A 20 -8.77 -8.46 0.25
N TYR A 21 -7.46 -8.51 -0.02
CA TYR A 21 -6.76 -9.64 -0.63
C TYR A 21 -5.57 -10.05 0.24
N PRO A 22 -5.11 -11.32 0.16
CA PRO A 22 -3.87 -11.74 0.81
C PRO A 22 -2.65 -10.95 0.34
N ASP A 23 -1.62 -10.86 1.17
CA ASP A 23 -0.37 -10.23 0.76
C ASP A 23 0.37 -11.10 -0.29
N LEU A 24 1.13 -10.46 -1.18
CA LEU A 24 1.99 -11.12 -2.17
C LEU A 24 3.46 -10.91 -1.84
N GLU A 25 4.23 -11.99 -1.81
CA GLU A 25 5.68 -11.95 -1.72
C GLU A 25 6.30 -12.93 -2.71
N GLY A 26 7.39 -12.53 -3.35
CA GLY A 26 8.02 -13.40 -4.33
C GLY A 26 9.19 -12.77 -5.08
N GLU A 27 9.60 -13.48 -6.12
CA GLU A 27 10.70 -13.09 -6.99
C GLU A 27 10.41 -13.51 -8.44
N PHE A 28 10.66 -12.59 -9.37
CA PHE A 28 10.76 -12.91 -10.79
C PHE A 28 12.18 -12.76 -11.29
N GLN A 29 12.61 -13.69 -12.15
CA GLN A 29 13.87 -13.61 -12.85
C GLN A 29 13.64 -13.73 -14.35
N SER A 30 14.28 -12.85 -15.13
CA SER A 30 14.36 -12.98 -16.57
C SER A 30 15.77 -12.73 -17.09
N VAL A 31 16.03 -13.22 -18.31
CA VAL A 31 17.26 -13.04 -19.05
C VAL A 31 16.91 -12.53 -20.44
N SER A 32 17.66 -11.55 -20.94
CA SER A 32 17.36 -10.95 -22.22
C SER A 32 17.43 -11.96 -23.36
N HIS A 33 16.70 -11.68 -24.44
CA HIS A 33 16.57 -12.54 -25.63
C HIS A 33 15.76 -13.83 -25.44
N GLN A 34 15.31 -14.13 -24.21
CA GLN A 34 14.31 -15.18 -23.98
C GLN A 34 12.93 -14.77 -24.51
N ALA A 35 12.10 -15.77 -24.80
CA ALA A 35 10.71 -15.53 -25.16
C ALA A 35 9.99 -14.85 -23.98
N PRO A 36 9.11 -13.86 -24.24
CA PRO A 36 8.28 -13.26 -23.20
C PRO A 36 7.50 -14.34 -22.43
N ARG A 37 7.33 -14.12 -21.13
CA ARG A 37 6.53 -14.95 -20.24
C ARG A 37 5.34 -14.12 -19.76
N GLY A 38 4.18 -14.76 -19.66
CA GLY A 38 2.94 -14.11 -19.20
C GLY A 38 2.33 -13.15 -20.22
N ASP A 39 1.29 -12.46 -19.76
CA ASP A 39 0.62 -11.43 -20.54
C ASP A 39 1.46 -10.15 -20.50
N ASN A 40 1.77 -9.61 -21.68
CA ASN A 40 2.61 -8.42 -21.78
C ASN A 40 1.77 -7.17 -21.52
N TYR A 41 1.38 -6.92 -20.26
CA TYR A 41 0.48 -5.82 -19.88
C TYR A 41 0.91 -4.46 -20.42
N TYR A 42 2.21 -4.18 -20.39
CA TYR A 42 2.79 -2.96 -20.93
C TYR A 42 3.32 -3.15 -22.37
N ASN A 43 2.72 -4.04 -23.16
CA ASN A 43 2.99 -4.11 -24.60
C ASN A 43 2.31 -2.96 -25.34
N ASP A 44 2.93 -2.50 -26.42
CA ASP A 44 2.44 -1.41 -27.27
C ASP A 44 2.42 0.01 -26.66
N ILE A 45 3.14 0.23 -25.54
CA ILE A 45 3.35 1.60 -25.04
C ILE A 45 4.15 2.40 -26.08
N PRO A 46 3.58 3.49 -26.62
CA PRO A 46 4.32 4.36 -27.51
C PRO A 46 5.42 5.04 -26.73
N GLU A 47 6.63 5.04 -27.29
CA GLU A 47 7.72 5.87 -26.78
C GLU A 47 7.26 7.34 -26.75
N PRO A 48 7.68 8.14 -25.74
CA PRO A 48 7.31 9.56 -25.64
C PRO A 48 7.49 10.32 -26.97
N ALA A 49 6.48 11.15 -27.31
CA ALA A 49 6.35 11.79 -28.62
C ALA A 49 7.45 12.81 -28.96
N ASP A 50 8.21 13.26 -27.97
CA ASP A 50 9.36 14.17 -28.08
C ASP A 50 10.64 13.49 -28.59
N TRP A 51 10.57 12.23 -29.01
CA TRP A 51 11.73 11.44 -29.40
C TRP A 51 11.72 10.97 -30.87
N THR A 52 12.76 11.36 -31.61
CA THR A 52 12.92 11.15 -33.06
C THR A 52 13.88 10.00 -33.43
N GLY A 53 14.07 9.02 -32.52
CA GLY A 53 14.99 7.90 -32.69
C GLY A 53 14.41 6.70 -33.46
N ALA A 54 15.29 5.92 -34.11
CA ALA A 54 14.98 4.92 -35.13
C ALA A 54 14.45 3.55 -34.65
N LEU A 55 13.99 3.40 -33.40
CA LEU A 55 13.51 2.10 -32.88
C LEU A 55 12.05 2.11 -32.45
N LYS A 56 11.17 2.44 -33.40
CA LYS A 56 9.76 2.06 -33.29
C LYS A 56 9.60 0.56 -33.57
N GLY A 57 9.23 -0.20 -32.54
CA GLY A 57 8.65 -1.55 -32.68
C GLY A 57 9.58 -2.73 -32.37
N ARG A 58 9.03 -3.70 -31.62
CA ARG A 58 9.46 -5.10 -31.42
C ARG A 58 10.86 -5.42 -30.89
N GLN A 59 11.83 -4.51 -30.83
CA GLN A 59 13.20 -4.88 -30.41
C GLN A 59 13.40 -4.95 -28.88
N HIS A 60 12.48 -4.41 -28.08
CA HIS A 60 12.58 -4.37 -26.62
C HIS A 60 11.62 -5.32 -25.88
N SER A 61 10.87 -6.16 -26.59
CA SER A 61 10.00 -7.17 -25.94
C SER A 61 10.79 -8.26 -25.21
N LYS A 62 12.08 -8.38 -25.54
CA LYS A 62 12.99 -9.37 -24.95
C LYS A 62 13.90 -8.79 -23.88
N ASP A 63 13.68 -7.55 -23.45
CA ASP A 63 14.49 -6.94 -22.39
C ASP A 63 14.11 -7.53 -21.03
N ALA A 64 15.12 -7.90 -20.24
CA ALA A 64 14.94 -8.66 -19.01
C ALA A 64 14.15 -7.86 -17.95
N GLU A 65 14.46 -6.57 -17.79
CA GLU A 65 13.78 -5.69 -16.83
C GLU A 65 12.31 -5.50 -17.19
N ARG A 66 12.03 -5.29 -18.48
CA ARG A 66 10.64 -5.18 -18.96
C ARG A 66 9.86 -6.45 -18.68
N GLN A 67 10.45 -7.61 -18.92
CA GLN A 67 9.78 -8.89 -18.66
C GLN A 67 9.45 -9.08 -17.18
N VAL A 68 10.38 -8.82 -16.25
CA VAL A 68 10.08 -8.99 -14.82
C VAL A 68 9.05 -7.98 -14.31
N VAL A 69 9.04 -6.75 -14.85
CA VAL A 69 7.99 -5.75 -14.51
C VAL A 69 6.63 -6.15 -15.07
N ASN A 70 6.58 -6.66 -16.31
CA ASN A 70 5.34 -7.20 -16.89
C ASN A 70 4.80 -8.38 -16.08
N LEU A 71 5.67 -9.32 -15.69
CA LEU A 71 5.29 -10.47 -14.88
C LEU A 71 4.72 -10.06 -13.52
N LEU A 72 5.26 -9.01 -12.89
CA LEU A 72 4.68 -8.50 -11.66
C LEU A 72 3.30 -7.86 -11.88
N ALA A 73 3.13 -7.08 -12.94
CA ALA A 73 1.82 -6.50 -13.25
C ALA A 73 0.77 -7.59 -13.56
N ASP A 74 1.18 -8.66 -14.26
CA ASP A 74 0.38 -9.85 -14.55
C ASP A 74 -0.01 -10.59 -13.26
N GLU A 75 0.95 -10.83 -12.37
CA GLU A 75 0.72 -11.43 -11.05
C GLU A 75 -0.29 -10.62 -10.23
N ILE A 76 -0.12 -9.29 -10.16
CA ILE A 76 -1.04 -8.41 -9.45
C ILE A 76 -2.43 -8.45 -10.10
N TYR A 77 -2.50 -8.43 -11.43
CA TYR A 77 -3.78 -8.49 -12.15
C TYR A 77 -4.55 -9.77 -11.83
N HIS A 78 -3.88 -10.92 -11.89
CA HIS A 78 -4.47 -12.22 -11.59
C HIS A 78 -4.81 -12.35 -10.11
N HIS A 79 -3.95 -11.87 -9.22
CA HIS A 79 -4.18 -11.86 -7.79
C HIS A 79 -5.43 -11.07 -7.39
N LEU A 80 -5.67 -9.93 -8.06
CA LEU A 80 -6.89 -9.13 -7.88
C LEU A 80 -8.13 -9.74 -8.56
N GLY A 81 -7.99 -10.90 -9.23
CA GLY A 81 -9.07 -11.59 -9.93
C GLY A 81 -9.65 -10.75 -11.08
N CYS A 82 -8.81 -9.93 -11.73
CA CYS A 82 -9.24 -9.11 -12.86
C CYS A 82 -9.47 -10.01 -14.09
N THR A 83 -10.49 -9.67 -14.89
CA THR A 83 -10.77 -10.35 -16.17
C THR A 83 -10.91 -9.39 -17.35
N SER A 84 -10.85 -8.09 -17.06
CA SER A 84 -10.92 -7.01 -18.04
C SER A 84 -10.06 -5.82 -17.60
N THR A 85 -9.80 -4.89 -18.52
CA THR A 85 -9.17 -3.60 -18.19
C THR A 85 -10.03 -2.78 -17.23
N ALA A 86 -11.36 -2.88 -17.33
CA ALA A 86 -12.27 -2.19 -16.42
C ALA A 86 -12.14 -2.72 -14.98
N ASP A 87 -12.04 -4.04 -14.81
CA ASP A 87 -11.75 -4.65 -13.49
C ASP A 87 -10.42 -4.17 -12.94
N TYR A 88 -9.37 -4.17 -13.79
CA TYR A 88 -8.05 -3.70 -13.41
C TYR A 88 -8.07 -2.25 -12.92
N THR A 89 -8.66 -1.33 -13.69
CA THR A 89 -8.78 0.07 -13.28
C THR A 89 -9.59 0.25 -11.98
N ALA A 90 -10.62 -0.56 -11.77
CA ALA A 90 -11.44 -0.50 -10.57
C ALA A 90 -10.73 -1.07 -9.32
N ARG A 91 -9.87 -2.09 -9.50
CA ARG A 91 -9.28 -2.86 -8.39
C ARG A 91 -7.83 -2.52 -8.08
N ILE A 92 -7.12 -1.82 -8.96
CA ILE A 92 -5.71 -1.46 -8.74
C ILE A 92 -5.49 -0.62 -7.48
N GLY A 93 -6.51 0.15 -7.06
CA GLY A 93 -6.51 0.87 -5.79
C GLY A 93 -6.45 -0.03 -4.54
N ALA A 94 -6.61 -1.35 -4.68
CA ALA A 94 -6.41 -2.30 -3.59
C ALA A 94 -4.93 -2.50 -3.22
N VAL A 95 -3.98 -2.07 -4.05
CA VAL A 95 -2.56 -2.12 -3.74
C VAL A 95 -2.22 -1.04 -2.71
N ARG A 96 -1.95 -1.46 -1.46
CA ARG A 96 -1.88 -0.56 -0.31
C ARG A 96 -0.49 0.00 -0.07
N LYS A 97 0.50 -0.90 -0.02
CA LYS A 97 1.90 -0.61 0.23
C LYS A 97 2.75 -1.79 -0.21
N GLY A 98 4.05 -1.56 -0.37
CA GLY A 98 4.98 -2.64 -0.65
C GLY A 98 6.34 -2.13 -1.10
N THR A 99 7.26 -3.06 -1.22
CA THR A 99 8.62 -2.79 -1.71
C THR A 99 8.92 -3.69 -2.88
N LEU A 100 9.54 -3.11 -3.90
CA LEU A 100 10.02 -3.78 -5.09
C LEU A 100 11.52 -3.48 -5.22
N ASP A 101 12.32 -4.52 -5.40
CA ASP A 101 13.75 -4.39 -5.63
C ASP A 101 14.12 -5.03 -6.95
N LEU A 102 14.32 -4.18 -7.97
CA LEU A 102 14.71 -4.56 -9.31
C LEU A 102 16.24 -4.48 -9.44
N TYR A 103 16.89 -5.64 -9.44
CA TYR A 103 18.28 -5.77 -9.85
C TYR A 103 18.39 -6.01 -11.37
N SER A 104 19.35 -5.35 -12.02
CA SER A 104 19.73 -5.60 -13.41
C SER A 104 21.25 -5.62 -13.58
N ASP A 105 21.79 -6.54 -14.37
CA ASP A 105 23.24 -6.59 -14.62
C ASP A 105 23.75 -5.35 -15.37
N MET A 106 22.96 -4.75 -16.26
CA MET A 106 23.38 -3.62 -17.09
C MET A 106 22.65 -2.31 -16.77
N GLY A 107 21.58 -2.39 -15.99
CA GLY A 107 20.67 -1.27 -15.72
C GLY A 107 19.64 -1.10 -16.84
N PRO A 108 18.52 -0.43 -16.57
CA PRO A 108 17.45 -0.32 -17.55
C PRO A 108 17.88 0.52 -18.76
N CYS A 109 17.63 -0.01 -19.95
CA CYS A 109 17.71 0.75 -21.20
C CYS A 109 16.55 1.77 -21.29
N HIS A 110 16.51 2.55 -22.37
CA HIS A 110 15.50 3.58 -22.59
C HIS A 110 14.04 3.05 -22.46
N SER A 111 13.72 1.97 -23.18
CA SER A 111 12.36 1.40 -23.16
C SER A 111 11.99 0.80 -21.80
N CYS A 112 12.93 0.15 -21.11
CA CYS A 112 12.74 -0.36 -19.75
C CYS A 112 12.42 0.76 -18.75
N ARG A 113 13.03 1.95 -18.90
CA ARG A 113 12.69 3.13 -18.06
C ARG A 113 11.25 3.58 -18.27
N SER A 114 10.73 3.52 -19.50
CA SER A 114 9.34 3.89 -19.77
C SER A 114 8.38 2.92 -19.07
N VAL A 115 8.61 1.62 -19.19
CA VAL A 115 7.79 0.60 -18.52
C VAL A 115 7.82 0.76 -17.00
N ILE A 116 9.01 1.02 -16.42
CA ILE A 116 9.13 1.34 -14.99
C ILE A 116 8.32 2.59 -14.62
N LYS A 117 8.33 3.63 -15.46
CA LYS A 117 7.56 4.85 -15.23
C LYS A 117 6.05 4.60 -15.25
N ASP A 118 5.55 3.81 -16.19
CA ASP A 118 4.13 3.47 -16.29
C ASP A 118 3.68 2.57 -15.13
N PHE A 119 4.47 1.54 -14.79
CA PHE A 119 4.23 0.73 -13.60
C PHE A 119 4.12 1.60 -12.34
N ARG A 120 5.01 2.58 -12.17
CA ARG A 120 4.97 3.51 -11.04
C ARG A 120 3.75 4.43 -11.03
N ARG A 121 3.17 4.74 -12.20
CA ARG A 121 1.93 5.53 -12.29
C ARG A 121 0.74 4.68 -11.84
N ASP A 122 0.73 3.42 -12.25
CA ASP A 122 -0.33 2.46 -11.94
C ASP A 122 -0.30 2.05 -10.46
N TYR A 123 0.90 1.91 -9.88
CA TYR A 123 1.12 1.49 -8.49
C TYR A 123 1.88 2.55 -7.67
N PRO A 124 1.30 3.75 -7.46
CA PRO A 124 1.98 4.85 -6.78
C PRO A 124 2.25 4.57 -5.30
N THR A 125 1.60 3.57 -4.72
CA THR A 125 1.74 3.17 -3.31
C THR A 125 2.97 2.30 -3.05
N LEU A 126 3.60 1.75 -4.10
CA LEU A 126 4.75 0.86 -3.99
C LEU A 126 6.06 1.64 -4.03
N THR A 127 6.99 1.28 -3.16
CA THR A 127 8.37 1.77 -3.21
C THR A 127 9.18 0.88 -4.14
N LEU A 128 9.75 1.46 -5.20
CA LEU A 128 10.57 0.74 -6.16
C LEU A 128 12.03 1.16 -6.05
N ARG A 129 12.91 0.21 -5.73
CA ARG A 129 14.36 0.37 -5.84
C ARG A 129 14.84 -0.30 -7.12
N VAL A 130 15.61 0.41 -7.93
CA VAL A 130 16.29 -0.15 -9.10
C VAL A 130 17.79 -0.12 -8.85
N ARG A 131 18.43 -1.29 -8.88
CA ARG A 131 19.87 -1.49 -8.66
C ARG A 131 20.53 -2.10 -9.88
N TYR A 132 21.73 -1.66 -10.24
CA TYR A 132 22.45 -2.22 -11.37
C TYR A 132 23.96 -2.04 -11.29
N ARG A 133 24.69 -2.88 -12.02
CA ARG A 133 26.15 -2.69 -12.14
C ARG A 133 26.40 -1.56 -13.14
N ASN A 134 27.19 -0.58 -12.74
CA ASN A 134 27.65 0.42 -13.68
C ASN A 134 28.88 -0.06 -14.47
N ALA A 135 29.55 -1.16 -14.14
CA ALA A 135 30.68 -1.67 -14.92
C ALA A 135 30.31 -2.96 -15.66
N VAL A 136 30.47 -2.96 -16.99
CA VAL A 136 30.43 -4.19 -17.81
C VAL A 136 31.87 -4.60 -18.12
N ARG A 137 32.14 -5.91 -18.23
CA ARG A 137 33.50 -6.51 -18.33
C ARG A 137 34.48 -5.65 -19.16
N GLY A 138 35.66 -5.38 -18.61
CA GLY A 138 36.73 -4.60 -19.28
C GLY A 138 36.87 -3.15 -18.84
N GLY A 139 36.28 -2.75 -17.70
CA GLY A 139 36.43 -1.39 -17.15
C GLY A 139 35.58 -0.33 -17.83
N ARG A 140 34.68 -0.72 -18.75
CA ARG A 140 33.73 0.21 -19.39
C ARG A 140 32.48 0.30 -18.55
N SER A 141 32.02 1.52 -18.31
CA SER A 141 30.76 1.72 -17.62
C SER A 141 29.57 1.37 -18.55
N ALA A 142 28.51 0.73 -18.04
CA ALA A 142 27.25 0.51 -18.76
C ALA A 142 26.61 1.84 -19.17
N ALA A 143 26.83 2.90 -18.37
CA ALA A 143 26.46 4.26 -18.71
C ALA A 143 27.32 4.88 -19.84
N LEU A 144 28.43 4.23 -20.23
CA LEU A 144 29.33 4.63 -21.32
C LEU A 144 29.30 3.65 -22.51
N ILE A 145 28.41 2.64 -22.50
CA ILE A 145 28.17 1.83 -23.69
C ILE A 145 27.37 2.71 -24.65
N GLU A 146 28.03 3.19 -25.71
CA GLU A 146 27.32 3.72 -26.88
C GLU A 146 26.30 2.66 -27.33
N ALA A 147 25.01 2.96 -27.15
CA ALA A 147 23.98 2.16 -27.75
C ALA A 147 24.16 2.33 -29.28
N GLY A 148 24.69 1.28 -29.91
CA GLY A 148 25.43 1.39 -31.17
C GLY A 148 24.77 2.28 -32.22
N GLY A 149 25.57 3.16 -32.83
CA GLY A 149 25.36 3.80 -34.13
C GLY A 149 24.12 4.69 -34.34
N GLY A 150 23.19 4.77 -33.39
CA GLY A 150 21.95 5.53 -33.58
C GLY A 150 21.01 5.60 -32.38
N LEU A 151 21.46 5.22 -31.19
CA LEU A 151 20.64 5.20 -29.97
C LEU A 151 21.25 6.15 -28.94
N TYR A 152 20.67 7.32 -28.79
CA TYR A 152 21.04 8.24 -27.72
C TYR A 152 20.48 7.71 -26.39
N GLY A 153 21.35 7.45 -25.41
CA GLY A 153 20.98 7.18 -24.02
C GLY A 153 21.81 6.08 -23.36
N ALA A 154 22.66 6.47 -22.41
CA ALA A 154 23.34 5.58 -21.46
C ALA A 154 22.35 4.56 -20.85
N TYR A 155 22.77 3.32 -20.55
CA TYR A 155 21.99 2.42 -19.69
C TYR A 155 21.98 2.94 -18.24
N GLY A 156 21.00 2.53 -17.43
CA GLY A 156 20.92 2.90 -16.00
C GLY A 156 19.82 3.90 -15.70
N ILE A 157 19.96 4.72 -14.66
CA ILE A 157 19.05 5.84 -14.35
C ILE A 157 19.92 7.04 -13.98
N GLY A 158 19.70 8.19 -14.65
CA GLY A 158 20.68 9.29 -14.69
C GLY A 158 21.04 9.94 -13.35
N ASP A 159 20.18 9.86 -12.35
CA ASP A 159 20.35 10.36 -10.98
C ASP A 159 20.53 9.22 -9.96
N ALA A 160 20.82 8.00 -10.40
CA ALA A 160 21.20 6.92 -9.51
C ALA A 160 22.55 7.23 -8.83
N THR A 161 22.72 6.73 -7.61
CA THR A 161 23.96 6.90 -6.84
C THR A 161 24.63 5.54 -6.64
N GLN A 162 25.96 5.52 -6.60
CA GLN A 162 26.71 4.31 -6.28
C GLN A 162 26.63 4.02 -4.78
N GLY A 163 26.14 2.84 -4.42
CA GLY A 163 26.13 2.31 -3.06
C GLY A 163 27.48 1.71 -2.65
N GLY A 164 27.60 1.36 -1.37
CA GLY A 164 28.80 0.70 -0.82
C GLY A 164 29.04 -0.72 -1.34
N ASP A 165 28.06 -1.31 -2.02
CA ASP A 165 28.13 -2.59 -2.73
C ASP A 165 28.58 -2.46 -4.19
N GLU A 166 29.10 -1.27 -4.56
CA GLU A 166 29.50 -0.87 -5.91
C GLU A 166 28.37 -0.87 -6.95
N LEU A 167 27.13 -1.15 -6.53
CA LEU A 167 25.95 -1.08 -7.38
C LEU A 167 25.41 0.35 -7.43
N TRP A 168 24.88 0.73 -8.58
CA TRP A 168 24.18 1.99 -8.75
C TRP A 168 22.71 1.76 -8.44
N ALA A 169 22.14 2.63 -7.62
CA ALA A 169 20.78 2.49 -7.14
C ALA A 169 20.00 3.78 -7.31
N LYS A 170 18.73 3.66 -7.69
CA LYS A 170 17.73 4.70 -7.51
C LYS A 170 16.54 4.14 -6.77
N THR A 171 16.09 4.86 -5.75
CA THR A 171 14.84 4.56 -5.05
C THR A 171 13.77 5.56 -5.48
N TYR A 172 12.64 5.01 -5.90
CA TYR A 172 11.40 5.73 -6.11
C TYR A 172 10.50 5.48 -4.91
N PRO A 173 10.31 6.47 -4.01
CA PRO A 173 9.44 6.29 -2.86
C PRO A 173 7.99 6.09 -3.33
N GLY A 174 7.28 5.18 -2.67
CA GLY A 174 5.84 5.03 -2.80
C GLY A 174 5.09 5.95 -1.83
N SER A 175 3.80 6.12 -2.08
CA SER A 175 2.86 6.83 -1.21
C SER A 175 1.88 5.81 -0.60
N PRO A 176 2.28 5.05 0.43
CA PRO A 176 1.46 3.97 0.97
C PRO A 176 0.15 4.51 1.57
N VAL A 177 -0.92 3.73 1.42
CA VAL A 177 -2.23 4.02 2.03
C VAL A 177 -2.21 3.52 3.47
N ALA A 178 -2.47 4.43 4.41
CA ALA A 178 -2.46 4.13 5.84
C ALA A 178 -3.58 3.14 6.20
N ALA A 179 -3.29 2.24 7.15
CA ALA A 179 -4.27 1.37 7.77
C ALA A 179 -4.35 1.60 9.28
N ALA A 180 -5.52 1.30 9.85
CA ALA A 180 -5.72 1.19 11.28
C ALA A 180 -6.40 -0.14 11.59
N THR A 181 -6.04 -0.73 12.72
CA THR A 181 -6.72 -1.92 13.26
C THR A 181 -7.22 -1.61 14.66
N GLY A 182 -8.50 -1.89 14.89
CA GLY A 182 -9.15 -1.74 16.17
C GLY A 182 -9.51 -3.09 16.77
N ASN A 183 -8.97 -3.37 17.95
CA ASN A 183 -9.33 -4.53 18.76
C ASN A 183 -10.24 -4.06 19.90
N PHE A 184 -11.33 -4.77 20.16
CA PHE A 184 -12.24 -4.40 21.24
C PHE A 184 -12.64 -5.59 22.12
N GLU A 185 -12.88 -5.30 23.40
CA GLU A 185 -13.56 -6.19 24.35
C GLU A 185 -14.57 -5.35 25.13
N VAL A 186 -15.86 -5.67 25.04
CA VAL A 186 -16.94 -4.95 25.74
C VAL A 186 -17.82 -5.93 26.50
N LYS A 187 -18.11 -5.62 27.77
CA LYS A 187 -18.99 -6.39 28.64
C LYS A 187 -20.25 -5.60 28.95
N PHE A 188 -21.41 -6.23 28.81
CA PHE A 188 -22.70 -5.64 29.18
C PHE A 188 -23.24 -6.15 30.51
N ALA A 189 -24.05 -5.31 31.17
CA ALA A 189 -24.68 -5.61 32.45
C ALA A 189 -25.70 -6.75 32.31
N GLY A 190 -25.52 -7.83 33.09
CA GLY A 190 -26.37 -9.02 33.02
C GLY A 190 -26.02 -10.17 33.99
N GLY A 191 -25.33 -9.90 35.10
CA GLY A 191 -24.95 -10.92 36.10
C GLY A 191 -23.72 -11.76 35.72
N LYS A 192 -23.47 -12.87 36.45
CA LYS A 192 -22.24 -13.70 36.36
C LYS A 192 -21.95 -14.29 34.96
N SER A 193 -22.91 -14.29 34.05
CA SER A 193 -22.75 -14.71 32.65
C SER A 193 -22.58 -13.54 31.66
N GLY A 194 -22.40 -12.30 32.15
CA GLY A 194 -22.38 -11.07 31.34
C GLY A 194 -21.63 -11.27 30.02
N LYS A 195 -22.40 -11.24 28.93
CA LYS A 195 -21.91 -11.55 27.59
C LYS A 195 -20.80 -10.57 27.24
N ARG A 196 -19.63 -11.12 26.92
CA ARG A 196 -18.48 -10.37 26.42
C ARG A 196 -18.52 -10.42 24.91
N TYR A 197 -18.26 -9.28 24.31
CA TYR A 197 -18.15 -9.11 22.88
C TYR A 197 -16.71 -8.74 22.58
N ILE A 198 -16.08 -9.52 21.72
CA ILE A 198 -14.68 -9.36 21.35
C ILE A 198 -14.64 -9.36 19.84
N GLY A 199 -13.84 -8.47 19.26
CA GLY A 199 -13.69 -8.41 17.82
C GLY A 199 -12.49 -7.59 17.40
N THR A 200 -12.22 -7.66 16.10
CA THR A 200 -11.15 -6.93 15.43
C THR A 200 -11.72 -6.36 14.13
N THR A 201 -11.49 -5.08 13.91
CA THR A 201 -11.87 -4.35 12.70
C THR A 201 -10.64 -3.70 12.11
N THR A 202 -10.38 -3.91 10.82
CA THR A 202 -9.30 -3.21 10.10
C THR A 202 -9.92 -2.37 9.00
N ALA A 203 -9.46 -1.12 8.86
CA ALA A 203 -9.83 -0.26 7.76
C ALA A 203 -8.60 0.51 7.25
N ILE A 204 -8.75 1.08 6.07
CA ILE A 204 -7.73 1.85 5.38
C ILE A 204 -8.23 3.25 5.07
N ASP A 205 -7.28 4.15 4.81
CA ASP A 205 -7.60 5.52 4.42
C ASP A 205 -8.31 5.53 3.05
N GLN A 206 -9.33 6.38 2.93
CA GLN A 206 -10.15 6.57 1.73
C GLN A 206 -10.96 5.35 1.27
N GLN A 207 -11.12 4.31 2.09
CA GLN A 207 -12.03 3.22 1.77
C GLN A 207 -13.48 3.76 1.65
N PRO A 208 -14.20 3.45 0.56
CA PRO A 208 -15.63 3.73 0.51
C PRO A 208 -16.35 3.03 1.66
N HIS A 209 -17.02 3.82 2.50
CA HIS A 209 -17.62 3.32 3.73
C HIS A 209 -19.04 3.84 3.90
N SER A 210 -19.96 2.96 4.27
CA SER A 210 -21.34 3.30 4.62
C SER A 210 -21.45 3.47 6.13
N SER A 211 -21.33 4.72 6.61
CA SER A 211 -21.27 5.01 8.04
C SER A 211 -22.51 4.52 8.80
N TYR A 212 -22.29 3.78 9.87
CA TYR A 212 -23.28 3.30 10.82
C TYR A 212 -23.54 4.30 11.96
N LEU A 213 -22.48 4.88 12.51
CA LEU A 213 -22.46 5.75 13.67
C LEU A 213 -21.43 6.90 13.55
N TYR A 214 -20.27 6.65 12.95
CA TYR A 214 -19.14 7.57 12.80
C TYR A 214 -18.64 7.69 11.34
N PRO A 215 -18.65 8.90 10.75
CA PRO A 215 -19.45 10.05 11.18
C PRO A 215 -20.95 9.70 11.19
N ALA A 216 -21.79 10.65 11.61
CA ALA A 216 -23.24 10.43 11.55
C ALA A 216 -23.67 9.93 10.14
N PRO A 217 -24.55 8.91 10.07
CA PRO A 217 -24.93 8.28 8.81
C PRO A 217 -25.37 9.28 7.74
N LYS A 218 -24.87 9.09 6.51
CA LYS A 218 -25.28 9.82 5.31
C LYS A 218 -25.96 8.86 4.33
N SER A 219 -26.75 9.39 3.40
CA SER A 219 -27.53 8.60 2.44
C SER A 219 -26.71 7.81 1.40
N GLY A 220 -25.38 7.90 1.43
CA GLY A 220 -24.49 7.18 0.50
C GLY A 220 -23.13 6.92 1.11
N SER A 221 -22.40 5.96 0.53
CA SER A 221 -21.02 5.66 0.90
C SER A 221 -20.11 6.84 0.57
N ALA A 222 -19.23 7.18 1.50
CA ALA A 222 -18.20 8.20 1.30
C ALA A 222 -16.85 7.65 1.76
N PRO A 223 -15.73 8.12 1.18
CA PRO A 223 -14.42 7.78 1.71
C PRO A 223 -14.28 8.33 3.14
N LEU A 224 -13.79 7.48 4.05
CA LEU A 224 -13.44 7.86 5.41
C LEU A 224 -11.95 7.65 5.63
N ASP A 225 -11.38 8.35 6.63
CA ASP A 225 -10.07 7.99 7.12
C ASP A 225 -10.12 6.63 7.86
N GLU A 226 -8.97 5.98 7.92
CA GLU A 226 -8.80 4.63 8.46
C GLU A 226 -9.31 4.51 9.90
N VAL A 227 -9.12 5.53 10.73
CA VAL A 227 -9.50 5.49 12.15
C VAL A 227 -11.00 5.64 12.30
N THR A 228 -11.61 6.57 11.58
CA THR A 228 -13.07 6.75 11.59
C THR A 228 -13.78 5.48 11.10
N ALA A 229 -13.30 4.87 10.02
CA ALA A 229 -13.87 3.64 9.49
C ALA A 229 -13.74 2.45 10.47
N VAL A 230 -12.60 2.30 11.15
CA VAL A 230 -12.43 1.27 12.20
C VAL A 230 -13.44 1.45 13.33
N LEU A 231 -13.57 2.66 13.88
CA LEU A 231 -14.47 2.93 14.98
C LEU A 231 -15.94 2.68 14.61
N ASP A 232 -16.31 3.03 13.38
CA ASP A 232 -17.63 2.75 12.85
C ASP A 232 -17.89 1.24 12.67
N GLY A 233 -16.90 0.52 12.15
CA GLY A 233 -16.96 -0.93 12.02
C GLY A 233 -17.04 -1.64 13.37
N ILE A 234 -16.35 -1.16 14.42
CA ILE A 234 -16.51 -1.67 15.80
C ILE A 234 -17.95 -1.46 16.29
N ALA A 235 -18.54 -0.28 16.07
CA ALA A 235 -19.91 -0.02 16.47
C ALA A 235 -20.91 -0.94 15.73
N LEU A 236 -20.68 -1.17 14.43
CA LEU A 236 -21.50 -2.08 13.63
C LEU A 236 -21.36 -3.54 14.06
N ASP A 237 -20.14 -3.99 14.34
CA ASP A 237 -19.86 -5.36 14.79
C ASP A 237 -20.51 -5.61 16.17
N LEU A 238 -20.33 -4.70 17.13
CA LEU A 238 -21.02 -4.75 18.42
C LEU A 238 -22.55 -4.85 18.26
N SER A 239 -23.13 -4.02 17.39
CA SER A 239 -24.56 -4.03 17.10
C SER A 239 -25.03 -5.39 16.57
N THR A 240 -24.26 -5.97 15.64
CA THR A 240 -24.55 -7.26 15.01
C THR A 240 -24.41 -8.42 16.01
N GLN A 241 -23.36 -8.44 16.84
CA GLN A 241 -23.18 -9.50 17.82
C GLN A 241 -24.25 -9.49 18.93
N MET A 242 -24.81 -8.32 19.22
CA MET A 242 -25.88 -8.14 20.20
C MET A 242 -27.24 -8.57 19.67
N VAL A 243 -27.57 -8.19 18.43
CA VAL A 243 -28.82 -8.55 17.76
C VAL A 243 -28.47 -9.01 16.33
N PRO A 244 -28.33 -10.33 16.11
CA PRO A 244 -27.88 -10.85 14.82
C PRO A 244 -28.75 -10.38 13.66
N GLU A 245 -30.07 -10.28 13.83
CA GLU A 245 -30.99 -9.77 12.79
C GLU A 245 -32.28 -9.17 13.38
N PRO A 246 -32.80 -8.05 12.84
CA PRO A 246 -32.17 -7.11 11.91
C PRO A 246 -31.20 -6.12 12.60
N VAL A 247 -30.22 -5.57 11.85
CA VAL A 247 -29.25 -4.56 12.32
C VAL A 247 -29.97 -3.43 13.08
N MET A 248 -29.48 -3.14 14.28
CA MET A 248 -30.11 -2.14 15.15
C MET A 248 -29.97 -0.73 14.55
N ARG A 249 -31.07 0.03 14.50
CA ARG A 249 -31.04 1.43 14.08
C ARG A 249 -30.05 2.23 14.96
N PRO A 250 -29.25 3.17 14.41
CA PRO A 250 -28.21 3.88 15.15
C PRO A 250 -28.71 4.54 16.46
N GLN A 251 -29.92 5.12 16.44
CA GLN A 251 -30.51 5.73 17.64
C GLN A 251 -30.84 4.72 18.74
N ALA A 252 -31.34 3.54 18.37
CA ALA A 252 -31.62 2.46 19.33
C ALA A 252 -30.32 1.88 19.88
N PHE A 253 -29.29 1.75 19.03
CA PHE A 253 -27.98 1.29 19.46
C PHE A 253 -27.36 2.22 20.50
N ARG A 254 -27.41 3.54 20.29
CA ARG A 254 -26.94 4.53 21.29
C ARG A 254 -27.63 4.40 22.65
N GLN A 255 -28.92 4.07 22.69
CA GLN A 255 -29.62 3.81 23.96
C GLN A 255 -29.06 2.57 24.65
N TRP A 256 -28.72 1.55 23.87
CA TRP A 256 -28.20 0.28 24.38
C TRP A 256 -26.78 0.40 24.98
N LEU A 257 -25.98 1.35 24.50
CA LEU A 257 -24.63 1.62 25.03
C LEU A 257 -24.63 1.95 26.54
N SER A 258 -25.75 2.46 27.08
CA SER A 258 -25.92 2.68 28.53
C SER A 258 -25.79 1.39 29.36
N GLY A 259 -26.07 0.24 28.76
CA GLY A 259 -25.97 -1.08 29.38
C GLY A 259 -24.54 -1.64 29.46
N ILE A 260 -23.53 -0.96 28.89
CA ILE A 260 -22.14 -1.36 29.04
C ILE A 260 -21.76 -1.29 30.52
N GLU A 261 -21.04 -2.30 30.99
CA GLU A 261 -20.45 -2.34 32.34
C GLU A 261 -19.00 -1.85 32.29
N ARG A 262 -18.23 -2.37 31.33
CA ARG A 262 -16.84 -2.00 31.09
C ARG A 262 -16.40 -2.44 29.69
N GLY A 263 -15.32 -1.88 29.19
CA GLY A 263 -14.66 -2.39 28.00
C GLY A 263 -13.32 -1.72 27.71
N THR A 264 -12.66 -2.22 26.68
CA THR A 264 -11.42 -1.67 26.12
C THR A 264 -11.50 -1.66 24.61
N VAL A 265 -10.98 -0.60 24.00
CA VAL A 265 -10.73 -0.51 22.56
C VAL A 265 -9.28 -0.09 22.37
N ARG A 266 -8.52 -0.83 21.58
CA ARG A 266 -7.17 -0.48 21.17
C ARG A 266 -7.13 -0.28 19.67
N LEU A 267 -6.72 0.92 19.25
CA LEU A 267 -6.50 1.30 17.86
C LEU A 267 -4.99 1.31 17.61
N ASP A 268 -4.50 0.44 16.74
CA ASP A 268 -3.14 0.44 16.24
C ASP A 268 -3.14 1.09 14.84
N CYS A 269 -2.62 2.31 14.75
CA CYS A 269 -2.66 3.14 13.55
C CYS A 269 -1.28 3.25 12.91
N GLU A 270 -1.14 2.95 11.62
CA GLU A 270 0.16 3.05 10.92
C GLU A 270 0.66 4.48 10.77
N ARG A 271 -0.25 5.47 10.67
CA ARG A 271 0.07 6.90 10.56
C ARG A 271 -0.36 7.72 11.79
N GLY A 272 -1.30 7.21 12.57
CA GLY A 272 -2.01 7.96 13.61
C GLY A 272 -3.20 8.76 13.06
N PRO A 273 -4.20 9.07 13.93
CA PRO A 273 -5.45 9.68 13.49
C PRO A 273 -5.28 11.09 12.93
N VAL A 274 -5.81 11.32 11.74
CA VAL A 274 -5.98 12.66 11.15
C VAL A 274 -7.10 13.43 11.86
N LYS A 275 -7.38 14.67 11.45
CA LYS A 275 -8.40 15.53 12.08
C LYS A 275 -9.75 14.83 12.25
N ASP A 276 -10.26 14.20 11.20
CA ASP A 276 -11.57 13.55 11.21
C ASP A 276 -11.55 12.29 12.10
N GLY A 277 -10.50 11.47 12.00
CA GLY A 277 -10.25 10.36 12.94
C GLY A 277 -10.21 10.80 14.41
N ARG A 278 -9.57 11.94 14.74
CA ARG A 278 -9.57 12.48 16.11
C ARG A 278 -10.97 12.90 16.56
N VAL A 279 -11.78 13.48 15.67
CA VAL A 279 -13.18 13.81 15.95
C VAL A 279 -14.00 12.54 16.18
N ALA A 280 -13.78 11.49 15.38
CA ALA A 280 -14.44 10.20 15.55
C ALA A 280 -14.07 9.54 16.88
N VAL A 281 -12.78 9.53 17.26
CA VAL A 281 -12.34 9.02 18.58
C VAL A 281 -13.02 9.76 19.72
N ALA A 282 -13.11 11.10 19.66
CA ALA A 282 -13.79 11.89 20.68
C ALA A 282 -15.30 11.59 20.75
N ALA A 283 -15.96 11.42 19.60
CA ALA A 283 -17.36 11.03 19.53
C ALA A 283 -17.59 9.62 20.08
N PHE A 284 -16.70 8.67 19.75
CA PHE A 284 -16.74 7.30 20.27
C PHE A 284 -16.55 7.29 21.79
N ALA A 285 -15.56 8.01 22.33
CA ALA A 285 -15.34 8.13 23.78
C ALA A 285 -16.56 8.66 24.52
N LYS A 286 -17.29 9.60 23.91
CA LYS A 286 -18.52 10.16 24.46
C LYS A 286 -19.69 9.18 24.45
N ASP A 287 -19.85 8.42 23.37
CA ASP A 287 -20.92 7.43 23.23
C ASP A 287 -20.65 6.16 24.07
N PHE A 288 -19.37 5.86 24.36
CA PHE A 288 -18.91 4.68 25.11
C PHE A 288 -18.19 5.07 26.42
N PRO A 289 -18.84 5.74 27.38
CA PRO A 289 -18.17 6.32 28.54
C PRO A 289 -17.48 5.28 29.44
N LYS A 290 -17.94 4.02 29.45
CA LYS A 290 -17.38 2.93 30.28
C LYS A 290 -16.32 2.09 29.55
N VAL A 291 -15.89 2.53 28.36
CA VAL A 291 -14.88 1.84 27.56
C VAL A 291 -13.61 2.69 27.56
N ALA A 292 -12.49 2.10 27.99
CA ALA A 292 -11.20 2.74 27.85
C ALA A 292 -10.72 2.62 26.39
N ILE A 293 -10.22 3.71 25.82
CA ILE A 293 -9.74 3.73 24.43
C ILE A 293 -8.25 4.05 24.42
N GLU A 294 -7.49 3.26 23.71
CA GLU A 294 -6.06 3.43 23.49
C GLU A 294 -5.79 3.61 22.00
N VAL A 295 -5.03 4.64 21.65
CA VAL A 295 -4.61 4.90 20.26
C VAL A 295 -3.10 4.88 20.18
N ALA A 296 -2.55 3.85 19.55
CA ALA A 296 -1.13 3.66 19.32
C ALA A 296 -0.75 4.09 17.89
N TYR A 297 0.32 4.85 17.73
CA TYR A 297 0.79 5.35 16.43
C TYR A 297 2.28 5.75 16.46
N PRO A 298 2.98 5.79 15.32
CA PRO A 298 4.37 6.25 15.29
C PRO A 298 4.52 7.72 15.71
N GLY A 299 5.42 8.02 16.64
CA GLY A 299 5.59 9.36 17.19
C GLY A 299 6.05 10.42 16.19
N ALA A 300 6.78 10.01 15.14
CA ALA A 300 7.23 10.91 14.09
C ALA A 300 6.06 11.51 13.27
N ALA A 301 4.94 10.79 13.16
CA ALA A 301 3.79 11.23 12.37
C ALA A 301 3.03 12.42 13.00
N ALA A 302 3.17 12.62 14.32
CA ALA A 302 2.59 13.75 15.05
C ALA A 302 3.30 15.08 14.82
N GLN A 303 4.58 15.05 14.48
CA GLN A 303 5.39 16.26 14.34
C GLN A 303 5.54 16.72 12.89
N ALA A 304 5.54 15.80 11.91
CA ALA A 304 5.75 16.12 10.50
C ALA A 304 4.46 16.35 9.71
N ASP A 305 3.44 15.50 9.91
CA ASP A 305 2.29 15.41 9.00
C ASP A 305 0.94 15.80 9.66
N GLY A 306 0.97 16.27 10.91
CA GLY A 306 -0.23 16.66 11.68
C GLY A 306 -1.16 15.48 12.03
N CYS A 307 -0.64 14.26 12.01
CA CYS A 307 -1.36 13.01 12.28
C CYS A 307 -1.11 12.51 13.71
N GLY A 308 -2.12 12.01 14.41
CA GLY A 308 -2.01 11.63 15.82
C GLY A 308 -2.28 12.78 16.79
N TYR A 309 -1.96 12.56 18.07
CA TYR A 309 -2.16 13.52 19.15
C TYR A 309 -0.83 14.13 19.58
N THR A 310 -0.81 15.45 19.79
CA THR A 310 0.36 16.16 20.32
C THR A 310 0.53 16.00 21.83
N ASP A 311 -0.50 15.48 22.50
CA ASP A 311 -0.57 15.26 23.94
C ASP A 311 -0.68 13.75 24.27
N ALA A 312 0.19 12.95 23.65
CA ALA A 312 0.32 11.52 23.94
C ALA A 312 0.57 11.28 25.44
N THR A 313 -0.05 10.23 25.98
CA THR A 313 -0.01 9.87 27.39
C THR A 313 1.18 8.98 27.73
N ALA A 314 1.74 8.27 26.76
CA ALA A 314 2.96 7.48 26.91
C ALA A 314 3.73 7.36 25.58
N GLN A 315 4.99 6.95 25.66
CA GLN A 315 5.84 6.63 24.53
C GLN A 315 6.71 5.41 24.84
N ASP A 316 6.78 4.46 23.91
CA ASP A 316 7.65 3.29 24.00
C ASP A 316 8.21 2.95 22.60
N ASP A 317 9.53 2.80 22.49
CA ASP A 317 10.27 2.50 21.25
C ASP A 317 9.77 3.25 19.99
N GLY A 318 9.59 4.56 20.10
CA GLY A 318 9.12 5.40 18.99
C GLY A 318 7.61 5.33 18.70
N THR A 319 6.87 4.45 19.37
CA THR A 319 5.41 4.39 19.36
C THR A 319 4.83 5.31 20.42
N TRP A 320 3.95 6.21 20.03
CA TRP A 320 3.17 7.07 20.91
C TRP A 320 1.84 6.42 21.23
N LEU A 321 1.39 6.59 22.47
CA LEU A 321 0.12 6.09 22.96
C LEU A 321 -0.71 7.26 23.49
N LYS A 322 -1.97 7.37 23.02
CA LYS A 322 -2.98 8.26 23.60
C LYS A 322 -4.07 7.43 24.27
N SER A 323 -4.26 7.62 25.57
CA SER A 323 -5.30 6.94 26.35
C SER A 323 -6.46 7.89 26.67
N PHE A 324 -7.68 7.39 26.45
CA PHE A 324 -8.94 7.97 26.92
C PHE A 324 -9.52 7.02 27.97
N PRO A 325 -9.36 7.31 29.26
CA PRO A 325 -9.80 6.41 30.31
C PRO A 325 -11.33 6.30 30.33
N ALA A 326 -11.84 5.14 30.76
CA ALA A 326 -13.26 4.99 31.05
C ALA A 326 -13.68 5.99 32.15
N SER A 327 -14.79 6.67 31.92
CA SER A 327 -15.47 7.47 32.92
C SER A 327 -16.12 6.55 33.95
N SER A 328 -15.89 6.86 35.22
CA SER A 328 -16.48 6.20 36.39
C SER A 328 -17.99 6.38 36.50
#